data_AF-I7G8K7-F1
#
_entry.id   AF-I7G8K7-F1
#
_cell.length_a   1.000
_cell.length_b   1.000
_cell.length_c   1.000
_cell.angle_alpha   90.00
_cell.angle_beta   90.00
_cell.angle_gamma   90.00
#
_symmetry.space_group_name_H-M   'P 1'
#
loop_
_entity.id
_entity.type
_entity.pdbx_description
1 polymer ?
#
loop_
_entity_poly.entity_id
_entity_poly.type
_entity_poly.pdbx_seq_one_letter_code
_entity_poly.pdbx_strand_id
1 'polypeptide(L)'
;MMEIITAEQLMEYLGDYMLDAKPKEISEIQRLNYEQNMSDAMAILHKLQTGLDVNVRFTGVRVFEYTPECIVFDLLDIPLYHGWLVDPQIDDIVKAVGNCSYNQLVEKIISCKQSGELLEPDRRRLQ
;
A
#
# COMPACT_ATOMS: atom_id res chain seq x y z
N MET A 1 11.63 35.07 -6.95
CA MET A 1 10.51 34.54 -6.15
C MET A 1 9.61 33.80 -7.14
N MET A 2 9.57 32.47 -7.13
CA MET A 2 8.56 31.74 -7.91
C MET A 2 7.31 31.70 -7.07
N GLU A 3 6.28 32.43 -7.51
CA GLU A 3 4.99 32.50 -6.80
C GLU A 3 4.07 31.31 -7.13
N ILE A 4 4.38 30.57 -8.20
CA ILE A 4 3.63 29.40 -8.66
C ILE A 4 4.62 28.33 -9.13
N ILE A 5 4.36 27.08 -8.76
CA ILE A 5 5.08 25.89 -9.20
C ILE A 5 4.13 24.99 -10.00
N THR A 6 4.58 24.45 -11.12
CA THR A 6 3.79 23.52 -11.94
C THR A 6 3.98 22.08 -11.47
N ALA A 7 3.04 21.20 -11.86
CA ALA A 7 3.20 19.77 -11.63
C ALA A 7 4.47 19.22 -12.30
N GLU A 8 4.79 19.67 -13.52
CA GLU A 8 6.01 19.31 -14.25
C GLU A 8 7.28 19.69 -13.47
N GLN A 9 7.34 20.90 -12.90
CA GLN A 9 8.47 21.33 -12.07
C GLN A 9 8.62 20.49 -10.80
N LEU A 10 7.51 20.10 -10.16
CA LEU A 10 7.56 19.18 -9.02
C LEU A 10 8.11 17.80 -9.42
N MET A 11 7.75 17.29 -10.60
CA MET A 11 8.29 16.02 -11.10
C MET A 11 9.78 16.11 -11.39
N GLU A 12 10.22 17.21 -11.98
CA GLU A 12 11.64 17.46 -12.29
C GLU A 12 12.45 17.47 -10.99
N TYR A 13 12.02 18.23 -9.98
CA TYR A 13 12.70 18.29 -8.68
C TYR A 13 12.72 16.94 -7.96
N LEU A 14 11.62 16.18 -8.05
CA LEU A 14 11.55 14.85 -7.45
C LEU A 14 12.49 13.88 -8.17
N GLY A 15 12.50 13.91 -9.51
CA GLY A 15 13.38 13.07 -10.32
C GLY A 15 14.86 13.36 -10.08
N ASP A 16 15.23 14.64 -10.04
CA ASP A 16 16.59 15.08 -9.74
C ASP A 16 17.04 14.61 -8.36
N TYR A 17 16.20 14.78 -7.34
CA TYR A 17 16.49 14.30 -5.98
C TYR A 17 16.70 12.78 -5.94
N MET A 18 15.85 12.01 -6.63
CA MET A 18 15.98 10.55 -6.68
C MET A 18 17.29 10.11 -7.33
N LEU A 19 17.74 10.79 -8.39
CA LEU A 19 19.01 10.51 -9.05
C LEU A 19 20.22 10.84 -8.16
N ASP A 20 20.15 11.96 -7.43
CA ASP A 20 21.20 12.42 -6.52
C ASP A 20 21.29 11.57 -5.23
N ALA A 21 20.16 10.99 -4.80
CA ALA A 21 20.08 10.13 -3.62
C ALA A 21 20.77 8.75 -3.79
N LYS A 22 21.44 8.51 -4.92
CA LYS A 22 22.15 7.25 -5.20
C LYS A 22 23.18 6.93 -4.10
N PRO A 23 23.06 5.79 -3.40
CA PRO A 23 24.03 5.44 -2.37
C PRO A 23 25.42 5.18 -2.98
N LYS A 24 26.45 5.77 -2.37
CA LYS A 24 27.83 5.75 -2.88
C LYS A 24 28.56 4.42 -2.67
N GLU A 25 28.10 3.60 -1.73
CA GLU A 25 28.71 2.31 -1.38
C GLU A 25 27.66 1.21 -1.39
N ILE A 26 27.48 0.55 -2.53
CA ILE A 26 26.62 -0.63 -2.69
C ILE A 26 27.37 -1.73 -3.44
N SER A 27 27.15 -2.97 -3.02
CA SER A 27 27.66 -4.14 -3.75
C SER A 27 27.06 -4.21 -5.17
N GLU A 28 27.70 -4.94 -6.08
CA GLU A 28 27.25 -5.06 -7.48
C GLU A 28 25.81 -5.59 -7.61
N ILE A 29 25.42 -6.53 -6.75
CA ILE A 29 24.05 -7.08 -6.70
C ILE A 29 23.06 -6.02 -6.19
N GLN A 30 23.41 -5.27 -5.16
CA GLN A 30 22.58 -4.18 -4.63
C GLN A 30 22.43 -3.03 -5.63
N ARG A 31 23.47 -2.80 -6.45
CA ARG A 31 23.44 -1.80 -7.52
C ARG A 31 22.43 -2.15 -8.60
N LEU A 32 22.40 -3.39 -9.06
CA LEU A 32 21.41 -3.83 -10.05
C LEU A 32 19.99 -3.71 -9.50
N ASN A 33 19.76 -4.11 -8.25
CA ASN A 33 18.46 -3.94 -7.60
C ASN A 33 18.04 -2.47 -7.47
N TYR A 34 18.98 -1.60 -7.10
CA TYR A 34 18.72 -0.16 -7.00
C TYR A 34 18.41 0.48 -8.37
N GLU A 35 19.16 0.11 -9.42
CA GLU A 35 18.92 0.62 -10.78
C GLU A 35 17.55 0.16 -11.31
N GLN A 36 17.15 -1.08 -11.02
CA GLN A 36 15.81 -1.56 -11.35
C GLN A 36 14.73 -0.78 -10.58
N ASN A 37 14.89 -0.64 -9.26
CA ASN A 37 13.92 0.09 -8.43
C ASN A 37 13.77 1.54 -8.91
N MET A 38 14.88 2.19 -9.29
CA MET A 38 14.87 3.55 -9.84
C MET A 38 14.10 3.61 -11.16
N SER A 39 14.32 2.65 -12.06
CA SER A 39 13.59 2.57 -13.33
C SER A 39 12.08 2.40 -13.11
N ASP A 40 11.70 1.52 -12.19
CA ASP A 40 10.30 1.27 -11.85
C ASP A 40 9.65 2.50 -11.21
N ALA A 41 10.37 3.21 -10.34
CA ALA A 41 9.91 4.46 -9.74
C ALA A 41 9.69 5.56 -10.78
N MET A 42 10.63 5.74 -11.72
CA MET A 42 10.52 6.73 -12.79
C MET A 42 9.33 6.42 -13.72
N ALA A 43 9.06 5.14 -13.98
CA ALA A 43 7.89 4.72 -14.75
C ALA A 43 6.57 5.05 -14.05
N ILE A 44 6.56 5.16 -12.72
CA ILE A 44 5.36 5.37 -11.90
C ILE A 44 5.21 6.82 -11.43
N LEU A 45 6.27 7.62 -11.49
CA LEU A 45 6.30 9.00 -11.00
C LEU A 45 5.08 9.81 -11.50
N HIS A 46 4.75 9.69 -12.80
CA HIS A 46 3.59 10.38 -13.38
C HIS A 46 2.25 10.01 -12.72
N LYS A 47 2.09 8.80 -12.17
CA LYS A 47 0.87 8.38 -11.46
C LYS A 47 0.67 9.16 -10.15
N LEU A 48 1.71 9.72 -9.54
CA LEU A 48 1.58 10.58 -8.36
C LEU A 48 0.68 11.79 -8.62
N GLN A 49 0.56 12.23 -9.87
CA GLN A 49 -0.31 13.33 -10.26
C GLN A 49 -1.77 12.91 -10.43
N THR A 50 -2.03 11.66 -10.81
CA THR A 50 -3.36 11.17 -11.19
C THR A 50 -4.02 10.31 -10.11
N GLY A 51 -3.23 9.75 -9.19
CA GLY A 51 -3.69 8.86 -8.14
C GLY A 51 -2.81 7.61 -8.03
N LEU A 52 -2.64 7.15 -6.80
CA LEU A 52 -1.81 6.01 -6.46
C LEU A 52 -2.67 4.88 -5.87
N ASP A 53 -2.57 3.69 -6.44
CA ASP A 53 -3.27 2.52 -5.93
C ASP A 53 -2.46 1.86 -4.81
N VAL A 54 -3.05 1.80 -3.62
CA VAL A 54 -2.48 1.11 -2.45
C VAL A 54 -3.45 0.06 -1.95
N ASN A 55 -2.92 -1.07 -1.50
CA ASN A 55 -3.71 -2.14 -0.93
C ASN A 55 -3.23 -2.46 0.48
N VAL A 56 -3.99 -2.05 1.48
CA VAL A 56 -3.62 -2.18 2.91
C VAL A 56 -3.87 -3.59 3.43
N ARG A 57 -3.12 -3.98 4.47
CA ARG A 57 -3.49 -5.08 5.37
C ARG A 57 -3.84 -4.50 6.74
N PHE A 58 -4.86 -5.05 7.38
CA PHE A 58 -5.40 -4.48 8.61
C PHE A 58 -4.61 -4.85 9.88
N THR A 59 -3.46 -5.50 9.72
CA THR A 59 -2.64 -6.08 10.81
C THR A 59 -1.59 -5.11 11.36
N GLY A 60 -1.32 -3.99 10.70
CA GLY A 60 -0.37 -3.00 11.21
C GLY A 60 -0.29 -1.75 10.35
N VAL A 61 0.12 -0.63 10.96
CA VAL A 61 0.07 0.71 10.34
C VAL A 61 0.94 0.90 9.11
N ARG A 62 1.91 0.01 8.85
CA ARG A 62 2.85 0.05 7.71
C ARG A 62 2.66 -1.13 6.76
N VAL A 63 1.60 -1.91 6.93
CA VAL A 63 1.48 -3.19 6.25
C VAL A 63 0.62 -3.02 5.00
N PHE A 64 1.29 -2.94 3.86
CA PHE A 64 0.67 -2.89 2.55
C PHE A 64 1.02 -4.17 1.77
N GLU A 65 0.19 -4.53 0.80
CA GLU A 65 0.62 -5.38 -0.29
C GLU A 65 1.63 -4.60 -1.13
N TYR A 66 2.74 -5.25 -1.48
CA TYR A 66 3.76 -4.60 -2.29
C TYR A 66 3.20 -4.33 -3.68
N THR A 67 3.02 -3.06 -3.98
CA THR A 67 2.70 -2.57 -5.32
C THR A 67 3.90 -1.79 -5.85
N PRO A 68 4.13 -1.78 -7.18
CA PRO A 68 5.17 -0.96 -7.78
C PRO A 68 5.09 0.52 -7.33
N GLU A 69 3.88 1.01 -7.07
CA GLU A 69 3.57 2.34 -6.55
C GLU A 69 4.26 2.67 -5.22
N CYS A 70 4.49 1.68 -4.35
CA CYS A 70 5.14 1.89 -3.06
C CYS A 70 6.64 2.17 -3.19
N ILE A 71 7.26 1.81 -4.31
CA ILE A 71 8.72 1.87 -4.49
C ILE A 71 9.28 3.29 -4.42
N VAL A 72 8.46 4.28 -4.80
CA VAL A 72 8.84 5.71 -4.75
C VAL A 72 9.07 6.13 -3.29
N PHE A 73 8.22 5.68 -2.37
CA PHE A 73 8.35 5.98 -0.94
C PHE A 73 9.58 5.31 -0.34
N ASP A 74 9.87 4.07 -0.73
CA ASP A 74 11.05 3.34 -0.28
C ASP A 74 12.36 4.01 -0.76
N LEU A 75 12.40 4.49 -2.01
CA LEU A 75 13.57 5.18 -2.56
C LEU A 75 13.79 6.57 -1.95
N LEU A 76 12.72 7.26 -1.58
CA LEU A 76 12.79 8.57 -0.94
C LEU A 76 13.00 8.48 0.58
N ASP A 77 13.08 7.27 1.13
CA ASP A 77 13.11 7.00 2.58
C ASP A 77 11.94 7.66 3.34
N ILE A 78 10.76 7.65 2.71
CA ILE A 78 9.52 8.17 3.29
C ILE A 78 8.65 7.00 3.76
N PRO A 79 8.47 6.78 5.07
CA PRO A 79 7.62 5.68 5.54
C PRO A 79 6.14 5.95 5.24
N LEU A 80 5.49 5.00 4.55
CA LEU A 80 4.05 5.02 4.28
C LEU A 80 3.25 4.41 5.44
N TYR A 81 2.14 5.06 5.82
CA TYR A 81 1.28 4.64 6.92
C TYR A 81 -0.22 4.64 6.57
N HIS A 82 -0.99 3.78 7.24
CA HIS A 82 -2.45 3.83 7.27
C HIS A 82 -3.00 3.56 8.68
N GLY A 83 -4.20 4.08 8.97
CA GLY A 83 -4.89 3.89 10.26
C GLY A 83 -5.96 2.80 10.24
N TRP A 84 -6.14 2.12 9.11
CA TRP A 84 -7.19 1.11 8.95
C TRP A 84 -6.75 -0.22 9.57
N LEU A 85 -7.00 -0.38 10.86
CA LEU A 85 -6.64 -1.55 11.65
C LEU A 85 -7.89 -2.25 12.18
N VAL A 86 -7.78 -3.56 12.38
CA VAL A 86 -8.79 -4.29 13.15
C VAL A 86 -8.56 -4.07 14.64
N ASP A 87 -9.64 -3.84 15.39
CA ASP A 87 -9.58 -3.81 16.85
C ASP A 87 -9.25 -5.22 17.39
N PRO A 88 -8.10 -5.40 18.09
CA PRO A 88 -7.69 -6.69 18.62
C PRO A 88 -8.64 -7.22 19.71
N GLN A 89 -9.52 -6.39 20.27
CA GLN A 89 -10.49 -6.81 21.27
C GLN A 89 -11.67 -7.61 20.68
N ILE A 90 -11.85 -7.57 19.36
CA ILE A 90 -12.96 -8.22 18.67
C ILE A 90 -12.47 -9.46 17.92
N ASP A 91 -12.29 -10.56 18.65
CA ASP A 91 -11.71 -11.83 18.16
C ASP A 91 -12.39 -12.37 16.89
N ASP A 92 -13.72 -12.26 16.78
CA ASP A 92 -14.47 -12.70 15.60
C ASP A 92 -14.07 -11.92 14.34
N ILE A 93 -13.89 -10.60 14.45
CA ILE A 93 -13.46 -9.75 13.33
C ILE A 93 -11.99 -10.02 13.00
N VAL A 94 -11.13 -10.16 14.02
CA VAL A 94 -9.72 -10.51 13.83
C VAL A 94 -9.58 -11.82 13.04
N LYS A 95 -10.35 -12.86 13.40
CA LYS A 95 -10.38 -14.15 12.70
C LYS A 95 -10.96 -14.03 11.29
N ALA A 96 -12.04 -13.26 11.12
CA ALA A 96 -12.69 -13.07 9.83
C ALA A 96 -11.78 -12.32 8.83
N VAL A 97 -11.10 -11.27 9.27
CA VAL A 97 -10.16 -10.49 8.45
C VAL A 97 -8.83 -11.23 8.27
N GLY A 98 -8.32 -11.87 9.32
CA GLY A 98 -7.05 -12.59 9.30
C GLY A 98 -5.90 -11.70 8.80
N ASN A 99 -5.09 -12.25 7.89
CA ASN A 99 -4.01 -11.51 7.23
C ASN A 99 -4.40 -11.04 5.82
N CYS A 100 -5.69 -10.93 5.49
CA CYS A 100 -6.13 -10.49 4.15
C CYS A 100 -5.78 -9.02 3.90
N SER A 101 -5.39 -8.70 2.66
CA SER A 101 -5.41 -7.32 2.18
C SER A 101 -6.84 -6.87 1.89
N TYR A 102 -7.07 -5.56 1.68
CA TYR A 102 -8.40 -5.04 1.36
C TYR A 102 -9.03 -5.77 0.17
N ASN A 103 -8.30 -5.91 -0.95
CA ASN A 103 -8.81 -6.61 -2.14
C ASN A 103 -9.18 -8.07 -1.84
N GLN A 104 -8.32 -8.80 -1.12
CA GLN A 104 -8.58 -10.18 -0.72
C GLN A 104 -9.81 -10.29 0.19
N LEU A 105 -10.02 -9.31 1.07
CA LEU A 105 -11.16 -9.29 1.98
C LEU A 105 -12.47 -9.03 1.23
N VAL A 106 -12.46 -8.14 0.22
CA VAL A 106 -13.63 -7.90 -0.65
C VAL A 106 -14.02 -9.18 -1.39
N GLU A 107 -13.04 -9.89 -1.99
CA GLU A 107 -13.29 -11.18 -2.65
C GLU A 107 -13.89 -12.20 -1.68
N LYS A 108 -13.32 -12.32 -0.47
CA LYS A 108 -13.82 -13.21 0.58
C LYS A 108 -15.27 -12.91 0.94
N ILE A 109 -15.63 -11.64 1.08
CA ILE A 109 -17.01 -11.21 1.39
C ILE A 109 -17.98 -11.65 0.27
N ILE A 110 -17.58 -11.51 -1.00
CA ILE A 110 -18.41 -11.93 -2.13
C ILE A 110 -18.60 -13.45 -2.12
N SER A 111 -17.53 -14.22 -1.92
CA SER A 111 -17.61 -15.68 -1.83
C SER A 111 -18.52 -16.15 -0.71
N CYS A 112 -18.42 -15.57 0.50
CA CYS A 112 -19.29 -15.89 1.63
C CYS A 112 -20.77 -15.59 1.36
N LYS A 113 -21.07 -14.50 0.63
CA LYS A 113 -22.46 -14.17 0.26
C LYS A 113 -23.05 -15.17 -0.73
N GLN A 114 -22.24 -15.68 -1.66
CA GLN A 114 -22.67 -16.66 -2.66
C GLN A 114 -22.90 -18.05 -2.07
N SER A 115 -22.17 -18.42 -1.01
CA SER A 115 -22.31 -19.72 -0.35
C SER A 115 -23.52 -19.83 0.60
N GLY A 116 -24.34 -18.78 0.73
CA GLY A 116 -25.61 -18.85 1.47
C GLY A 116 -25.49 -18.96 2.99
N GLU A 117 -24.33 -18.65 3.57
CA GLU A 117 -24.18 -18.51 5.03
C GLU A 117 -24.71 -17.14 5.48
N LEU A 118 -26.01 -16.93 5.34
CA LEU A 118 -26.71 -15.89 6.09
C LEU A 118 -26.97 -16.44 7.49
N LEU A 119 -26.26 -15.84 8.44
CA LEU A 119 -26.48 -15.89 9.88
C LEU A 119 -27.99 -15.86 10.20
N GLU A 120 -28.56 -17.01 10.55
CA GLU A 120 -29.81 -17.05 11.31
C GLU A 120 -29.47 -16.57 12.74
N PRO A 121 -29.98 -15.42 13.21
CA PRO A 121 -29.86 -15.06 14.61
C PRO A 121 -30.69 -16.05 15.43
N ASP A 122 -30.03 -16.74 16.35
CA ASP A 122 -30.54 -17.71 17.33
C ASP A 122 -31.94 -17.34 17.91
N ARG A 123 -33.02 -17.71 17.21
CA ARG A 123 -34.40 -17.71 17.72
C ARG A 123 -34.71 -19.00 18.48
N ARG A 124 -33.81 -19.45 19.35
CA ARG A 124 -34.07 -20.58 20.27
C ARG A 124 -33.52 -20.32 21.66
N ARG A 125 -33.96 -19.24 22.30
CA ARG A 125 -33.96 -19.12 23.77
C ARG A 125 -35.20 -18.34 24.21
N LEU A 126 -36.37 -18.95 24.06
CA LEU A 126 -37.60 -18.64 24.81
C LEU A 126 -38.57 -19.83 24.57
N GLN A 127 -38.29 -20.94 25.26
CA GLN A 127 -39.30 -21.87 25.75
C GLN A 127 -39.06 -22.02 27.25
#